data_AF-A0A6N8HLL1-F1
#
_entry.id   AF-A0A6N8HLL1-F1
#
_cell.length_a   1.000
_cell.length_b   1.000
_cell.length_c   1.000
_cell.angle_alpha   90.00
_cell.angle_beta   90.00
_cell.angle_gamma   90.00
#
_symmetry.space_group_name_H-M   'P 1'
#
loop_
_entity.id
_entity.type
_entity.pdbx_description
1 polymer ?
#
loop_
_entity_poly.entity_id
_entity_poly.type
_entity_poly.pdbx_seq_one_letter_code
_entity_poly.pdbx_strand_id
1 'polypeptide(L)'
;MTKSMISRTLAVLMALMLIVGTILPTSIMGSSESELQKKFGHGSSYALKKAIEEQESFYERSPALHNSLQGLDGDKNIPVIVHFSKNPVAVEKGKHRLNNTTFSRSEKESVVQKIQKEQRVFSQELEDADIQAEKRYIYNNVLNGMALTLAEKDVEKLLDLSGVIYVEPDEERVALSKGADEDFKAEVSMNSSISHLNIEKVWNMGYEGEGIKVGVIDTGIDYNHPEFADVYKGGKNFVEHNEDKYLSPRDEDDPYETSPLDRPDNMDPVNSNGSAYETSHGTHVAGIIAAGGVNDYGIKGLAPKVDLYAYRVLGHMVRG
;
A
#
# COMPACT_ATOMS: atom_id res chain seq x y z
N MET A 1 19.58 1.46 77.94
CA MET A 1 19.32 2.11 76.64
C MET A 1 17.83 2.23 76.44
N THR A 2 17.36 3.44 76.20
CA THR A 2 16.04 3.95 76.59
C THR A 2 14.99 3.79 75.48
N LYS A 3 13.74 3.52 75.90
CA LYS A 3 12.50 3.45 75.07
C LYS A 3 12.21 4.71 74.21
N SER A 4 13.05 5.74 74.27
CA SER A 4 12.96 6.99 73.50
C SER A 4 13.56 6.89 72.08
N MET A 5 14.51 5.98 71.84
CA MET A 5 15.11 5.83 70.49
C MET A 5 14.26 5.01 69.52
N ILE A 6 13.32 4.20 70.02
CA ILE A 6 12.47 3.33 69.19
C ILE A 6 11.26 4.10 68.62
N SER A 7 10.78 5.16 69.28
CA SER A 7 9.65 5.96 68.77
C SER A 7 10.06 6.99 67.71
N ARG A 8 11.29 7.52 67.76
CA ARG A 8 11.79 8.46 66.74
C ARG A 8 12.15 7.78 65.42
N THR A 9 12.62 6.53 65.43
CA THR A 9 12.89 5.78 64.20
C THR A 9 11.61 5.27 63.52
N LEU A 10 10.57 4.92 64.29
CA LEU A 10 9.29 4.46 63.73
C LEU A 10 8.44 5.62 63.15
N ALA A 11 8.51 6.81 63.76
CA ALA A 11 7.81 8.00 63.24
C ALA A 11 8.45 8.54 61.94
N VAL A 12 9.77 8.45 61.79
CA VAL A 12 10.46 8.82 60.54
C VAL A 12 10.19 7.81 59.42
N LEU A 13 10.02 6.52 59.75
CA LEU A 13 9.68 5.49 58.75
C LEU A 13 8.24 5.63 58.23
N MET A 14 7.28 5.99 59.09
CA MET A 14 5.90 6.24 58.66
C MET A 14 5.74 7.55 57.87
N ALA A 15 6.49 8.61 58.21
CA ALA A 15 6.48 9.86 57.45
C ALA A 15 7.13 9.71 56.05
N LEU A 16 8.16 8.86 55.92
CA LEU A 16 8.73 8.54 54.60
C LEU A 16 7.80 7.67 53.74
N MET A 17 7.02 6.75 54.33
CA MET A 17 6.03 5.98 53.58
C MET A 17 4.83 6.82 53.09
N LEU A 18 4.48 7.90 53.78
CA LEU A 18 3.41 8.81 53.35
C LEU A 18 3.86 9.79 52.25
N ILE A 19 5.14 10.14 52.18
CA ILE A 19 5.67 11.03 51.12
C ILE A 19 5.98 10.25 49.84
N VAL A 20 6.37 8.97 49.94
CA VAL A 20 6.59 8.11 48.75
C VAL A 20 5.26 7.71 48.08
N GLY A 21 4.12 7.81 48.78
CA GLY A 21 2.79 7.52 48.24
C GLY A 21 2.17 8.59 47.33
N THR A 22 2.84 9.73 47.10
CA THR A 22 2.27 10.85 46.31
C THR A 22 3.08 11.22 45.05
N ILE A 23 4.13 10.48 44.70
CA ILE A 23 4.97 10.74 43.52
C ILE A 23 5.05 9.54 42.55
N LEU A 24 4.29 8.46 42.80
CA LEU A 24 4.08 7.46 41.76
C LEU A 24 2.76 7.78 41.04
N PRO A 25 2.79 8.12 39.74
CA PRO A 25 1.56 8.26 38.98
C PRO A 25 0.82 6.94 39.15
N THR A 26 -0.41 7.00 39.64
CA THR A 26 -1.32 5.87 39.59
C THR A 26 -1.46 5.50 38.13
N SER A 27 -0.69 4.52 37.69
CA SER A 27 -1.00 3.72 36.53
C SER A 27 -2.31 3.03 36.88
N ILE A 28 -3.42 3.71 36.56
CA ILE A 28 -4.66 3.04 36.24
C ILE A 28 -4.23 1.93 35.30
N MET A 29 -4.35 0.68 35.76
CA MET A 29 -4.17 -0.51 34.94
C MET A 29 -5.22 -0.46 33.84
N GLY A 30 -4.95 0.33 32.79
CA GLY A 30 -5.44 0.04 31.47
C GLY A 30 -4.87 -1.32 31.12
N SER A 31 -5.75 -2.22 30.68
CA SER A 31 -5.42 -3.47 30.01
C SER A 31 -4.22 -3.24 29.11
N SER A 32 -3.04 -3.65 29.57
CA SER A 32 -1.78 -3.26 28.98
C SER A 32 -1.66 -3.91 27.61
N GLU A 33 -1.01 -3.22 26.69
CA GLU A 33 -0.47 -3.66 25.39
C GLU A 33 -0.26 -5.18 25.23
N SER A 34 0.21 -5.85 26.28
CA SER A 34 0.33 -7.31 26.43
C SER A 34 -0.94 -8.11 26.08
N GLU A 35 -2.13 -7.70 26.53
CA GLU A 35 -3.38 -8.39 26.21
C GLU A 35 -3.78 -8.21 24.74
N LEU A 36 -3.58 -7.01 24.18
CA LEU A 36 -3.83 -6.73 22.76
C LEU A 36 -2.85 -7.51 21.87
N GLN A 37 -1.55 -7.51 22.19
CA GLN A 37 -0.56 -8.34 21.50
C GLN A 37 -0.87 -9.84 21.61
N LYS A 38 -1.33 -10.33 22.76
CA LYS A 38 -1.75 -11.75 22.90
C LYS A 38 -2.97 -12.08 22.04
N LYS A 39 -3.95 -11.17 21.96
CA LYS A 39 -5.18 -11.34 21.16
C LYS A 39 -4.94 -11.25 19.66
N PHE A 40 -4.03 -10.39 19.20
CA PHE A 40 -3.80 -10.14 17.77
C PHE A 40 -2.51 -10.79 17.21
N GLY A 41 -1.57 -11.19 18.08
CA GLY A 41 -0.26 -11.72 17.66
C GLY A 41 -0.32 -13.08 16.95
N HIS A 42 -1.25 -13.95 17.34
CA HIS A 42 -1.39 -15.30 16.77
C HIS A 42 -1.99 -15.29 15.34
N GLY A 43 -2.87 -14.34 15.03
CA GLY A 43 -3.48 -14.23 13.70
C GLY A 43 -2.49 -13.80 12.60
N SER A 44 -1.54 -12.94 12.94
CA SER A 44 -0.57 -12.39 11.97
C SER A 44 0.44 -13.44 11.47
N SER A 45 0.89 -14.36 12.33
CA SER A 45 1.86 -15.39 11.96
C SER A 45 1.24 -16.46 11.06
N TYR A 46 0.00 -16.87 11.33
CA TYR A 46 -0.73 -17.80 10.47
C TYR A 46 -1.02 -17.19 9.10
N ALA A 47 -1.48 -15.94 9.04
CA ALA A 47 -1.73 -15.25 7.79
C ALA A 47 -0.44 -15.08 6.97
N LEU A 48 0.68 -14.73 7.62
CA LEU A 48 1.98 -14.65 6.95
C LEU A 48 2.43 -16.01 6.41
N LYS A 49 2.29 -17.08 7.20
CA LYS A 49 2.64 -18.43 6.77
C LYS A 49 1.84 -18.85 5.54
N LYS A 50 0.52 -18.68 5.58
CA LYS A 50 -0.38 -19.00 4.46
C LYS A 50 -0.03 -18.20 3.21
N ALA A 51 0.23 -16.90 3.34
CA ALA A 51 0.62 -16.06 2.21
C ALA A 51 1.96 -16.50 1.58
N ILE A 52 2.93 -16.94 2.39
CA ILE A 52 4.20 -17.47 1.88
C ILE A 52 3.97 -18.81 1.16
N GLU A 53 3.20 -19.72 1.74
CA GLU A 53 2.88 -21.03 1.13
C GLU A 53 2.15 -20.85 -0.22
N GLU A 54 1.18 -19.94 -0.30
CA GLU A 54 0.47 -19.61 -1.55
C GLU A 54 1.43 -19.06 -2.60
N GLN A 55 2.33 -18.15 -2.23
CA GLN A 55 3.35 -17.62 -3.15
C GLN A 55 4.35 -18.68 -3.60
N GLU A 56 4.89 -19.51 -2.70
CA GLU A 56 5.79 -20.61 -3.07
C GLU A 56 5.11 -21.57 -4.04
N SER A 57 3.85 -21.95 -3.78
CA SER A 57 3.08 -22.81 -4.69
C SER A 57 2.88 -22.18 -6.06
N PHE A 58 2.73 -20.85 -6.12
CA PHE A 58 2.65 -20.12 -7.39
C PHE A 58 3.98 -20.16 -8.15
N TYR A 59 5.12 -20.03 -7.48
CA TYR A 59 6.44 -20.04 -8.14
C TYR A 59 6.94 -21.45 -8.53
N GLU A 60 6.36 -22.51 -7.96
CA GLU A 60 6.67 -23.91 -8.28
C GLU A 60 5.77 -24.51 -9.38
N ARG A 61 4.83 -23.74 -9.92
CA ARG A 61 3.88 -24.22 -10.92
C ARG A 61 4.53 -24.49 -12.28
N SER A 62 3.88 -25.35 -13.07
CA SER A 62 4.18 -25.48 -14.49
C SER A 62 3.75 -24.25 -15.29
N PRO A 63 4.46 -23.92 -16.40
CA PRO A 63 4.09 -22.81 -17.28
C PRO A 63 2.63 -22.89 -17.71
N ALA A 64 1.92 -21.75 -17.65
CA ALA A 64 0.53 -21.66 -18.08
C ALA A 64 0.17 -20.24 -18.55
N LEU A 65 -0.81 -20.14 -19.44
CA LEU A 65 -1.43 -18.86 -19.81
C LEU A 65 -2.68 -18.58 -18.98
N HIS A 66 -2.93 -17.31 -18.71
CA HIS A 66 -4.25 -16.83 -18.35
C HIS A 66 -5.27 -17.16 -19.45
N ASN A 67 -6.52 -17.46 -19.07
CA ASN A 67 -7.55 -17.93 -20.01
C ASN A 67 -7.83 -16.96 -21.15
N SER A 68 -7.72 -15.65 -20.91
CA SER A 68 -7.92 -14.62 -21.95
C SER A 68 -6.81 -14.56 -23.01
N LEU A 69 -5.69 -15.24 -22.78
CA LEU A 69 -4.53 -15.25 -23.68
C LEU A 69 -4.44 -16.53 -24.54
N GLN A 70 -5.34 -17.49 -24.35
CA GLN A 70 -5.31 -18.77 -25.05
C GLN A 70 -5.92 -18.65 -26.45
N GLY A 71 -5.29 -19.28 -27.45
CA GLY A 71 -5.81 -19.34 -28.81
C GLY A 71 -5.79 -18.00 -29.56
N LEU A 72 -4.93 -17.07 -29.15
CA LEU A 72 -4.70 -15.82 -29.85
C LEU A 72 -3.74 -16.05 -31.03
N ASP A 73 -4.13 -15.61 -32.22
CA ASP A 73 -3.35 -15.79 -33.47
C ASP A 73 -3.13 -14.49 -34.26
N GLY A 74 -3.54 -13.35 -33.69
CA GLY A 74 -3.45 -12.05 -34.34
C GLY A 74 -2.04 -11.45 -34.40
N ASP A 75 -1.89 -10.43 -35.24
CA ASP A 75 -0.69 -9.59 -35.33
C ASP A 75 -0.77 -8.36 -34.41
N LYS A 76 -1.87 -8.19 -33.67
CA LYS A 76 -2.05 -7.07 -32.76
C LYS A 76 -1.07 -7.22 -31.60
N ASN A 77 -0.37 -6.12 -31.27
CA ASN A 77 0.45 -6.07 -30.06
C ASN A 77 -0.44 -5.90 -28.82
N ILE A 78 -0.24 -6.76 -27.83
CA ILE A 78 -0.96 -6.73 -26.56
C ILE A 78 0.02 -6.68 -25.38
N PRO A 79 -0.34 -5.98 -24.29
CA PRO A 79 0.49 -5.91 -23.10
C PRO A 79 0.25 -7.13 -22.20
N VAL A 80 1.32 -7.75 -21.73
CA VAL A 80 1.29 -8.93 -20.85
C VAL A 80 2.30 -8.82 -19.72
N ILE A 81 2.04 -9.49 -18.61
CA ILE A 81 3.02 -9.72 -17.54
C ILE A 81 3.44 -11.18 -17.58
N VAL A 82 4.74 -11.40 -17.77
CA VAL A 82 5.39 -12.71 -17.69
C VAL A 82 5.95 -12.89 -16.29
N HIS A 83 5.57 -13.96 -15.60
CA HIS A 83 6.06 -14.35 -14.28
C HIS A 83 7.14 -15.42 -14.42
N PHE A 84 8.18 -15.33 -13.59
CA PHE A 84 9.31 -16.27 -13.63
C PHE A 84 9.50 -17.07 -12.34
N SER A 85 10.20 -18.20 -12.46
CA SER A 85 10.31 -19.23 -11.43
C SER A 85 11.13 -18.87 -10.19
N LYS A 86 12.08 -17.90 -10.25
CA LYS A 86 12.80 -17.52 -9.03
C LYS A 86 11.90 -16.71 -8.10
N ASN A 87 11.90 -17.09 -6.82
CA ASN A 87 11.21 -16.33 -5.79
C ASN A 87 11.66 -14.87 -5.76
N PRO A 88 10.73 -13.91 -5.67
CA PRO A 88 11.04 -12.50 -5.53
C PRO A 88 11.60 -12.20 -4.13
N VAL A 89 12.20 -11.02 -3.99
CA VAL A 89 12.80 -10.56 -2.72
C VAL A 89 11.79 -10.60 -1.56
N ALA A 90 10.52 -10.28 -1.81
CA ALA A 90 9.47 -10.25 -0.79
C ALA A 90 9.18 -11.64 -0.20
N VAL A 91 9.17 -12.69 -1.04
CA VAL A 91 8.94 -14.07 -0.61
C VAL A 91 10.10 -14.56 0.25
N GLU A 92 11.34 -14.33 -0.18
CA GLU A 92 12.53 -14.69 0.60
C GLU A 92 12.59 -13.92 1.93
N LYS A 93 12.32 -12.61 1.92
CA LYS A 93 12.19 -11.81 3.14
C LYS A 93 11.08 -12.33 4.06
N GLY A 94 9.95 -12.76 3.50
CA GLY A 94 8.84 -13.37 4.22
C GLY A 94 9.26 -14.62 4.97
N LYS A 95 10.01 -15.52 4.33
CA LYS A 95 10.55 -16.74 4.95
C LYS A 95 11.46 -16.45 6.13
N HIS A 96 12.36 -15.48 6.00
CA HIS A 96 13.20 -15.03 7.12
C HIS A 96 12.34 -14.52 8.29
N ARG A 97 11.31 -13.71 8.00
CA ARG A 97 10.38 -13.22 9.03
C ARG A 97 9.63 -14.36 9.72
N LEU A 98 9.16 -15.36 8.98
CA LEU A 98 8.47 -16.52 9.53
C LEU A 98 9.39 -17.35 10.45
N ASN A 99 10.67 -17.44 10.09
CA ASN A 99 11.69 -18.16 10.86
C ASN A 99 12.35 -17.33 11.96
N ASN A 100 11.88 -16.10 12.22
CA ASN A 100 12.49 -15.15 13.15
C ASN A 100 13.98 -14.87 12.89
N THR A 101 14.41 -14.91 11.63
CA THR A 101 15.77 -14.58 11.21
C THR A 101 15.81 -13.22 10.51
N THR A 102 16.99 -12.59 10.51
CA THR A 102 17.20 -11.33 9.79
C THR A 102 17.47 -11.62 8.32
N PHE A 103 16.84 -10.87 7.42
CA PHE A 103 17.16 -10.88 5.99
C PHE A 103 18.17 -9.76 5.69
N SER A 104 19.43 -10.14 5.51
CA SER A 104 20.54 -9.20 5.36
C SER A 104 20.55 -8.51 4.00
N ARG A 105 21.29 -7.39 3.92
CA ARG A 105 21.51 -6.67 2.65
C ARG A 105 22.21 -7.56 1.61
N SER A 106 23.20 -8.33 2.02
CA SER A 106 23.93 -9.25 1.12
C SER A 106 23.05 -10.38 0.60
N GLU A 107 22.13 -10.90 1.42
CA GLU A 107 21.17 -11.91 0.97
C GLU A 107 20.19 -11.30 -0.04
N LYS A 108 19.68 -10.09 0.23
CA LYS A 108 18.88 -9.34 -0.75
C LYS A 108 19.60 -9.18 -2.08
N GLU A 109 20.86 -8.74 -2.06
CA GLU A 109 21.67 -8.56 -3.26
C GLU A 109 21.87 -9.89 -4.02
N SER A 110 22.11 -10.99 -3.30
CA SER A 110 22.20 -12.33 -3.89
C SER A 110 20.90 -12.79 -4.53
N VAL A 111 19.74 -12.55 -3.90
CA VAL A 111 18.42 -12.85 -4.46
C VAL A 111 18.18 -12.03 -5.73
N VAL A 112 18.45 -10.72 -5.69
CA VAL A 112 18.30 -9.85 -6.87
C VAL A 112 19.20 -10.30 -8.02
N GLN A 113 20.44 -10.71 -7.76
CA GLN A 113 21.33 -11.23 -8.80
C GLN A 113 20.81 -12.51 -9.47
N LYS A 114 20.19 -13.41 -8.70
CA LYS A 114 19.56 -14.63 -9.23
C LYS A 114 18.37 -14.30 -10.13
N ILE A 115 17.50 -13.39 -9.68
CA ILE A 115 16.36 -12.88 -10.43
C ILE A 115 16.82 -12.25 -11.75
N GLN A 116 17.76 -11.31 -11.68
CA GLN A 116 18.30 -10.61 -12.86
C GLN A 116 19.04 -11.54 -13.82
N LYS A 117 19.59 -12.67 -13.33
CA LYS A 117 20.18 -13.68 -14.20
C LYS A 117 19.10 -14.43 -14.99
N GLU A 118 18.03 -14.88 -14.33
CA GLU A 118 16.89 -15.54 -15.00
C GLU A 118 16.26 -14.62 -16.05
N GLN A 119 16.01 -13.37 -15.68
CA GLN A 119 15.47 -12.34 -16.56
C GLN A 119 16.34 -12.05 -17.79
N ARG A 120 17.67 -12.05 -17.64
CA ARG A 120 18.60 -11.89 -18.77
C ARG A 120 18.60 -13.11 -19.70
N VAL A 121 18.51 -14.32 -19.14
CA VAL A 121 18.39 -15.54 -19.95
C VAL A 121 17.11 -15.49 -20.77
N PHE A 122 15.98 -15.18 -20.14
CA PHE A 122 14.71 -15.00 -20.84
C PHE A 122 14.78 -13.94 -21.95
N SER A 123 15.40 -12.78 -21.68
CA SER A 123 15.57 -11.74 -22.70
C SER A 123 16.40 -12.20 -23.90
N GLN A 124 17.43 -13.03 -23.67
CA GLN A 124 18.22 -13.61 -24.76
C GLN A 124 17.41 -14.64 -25.55
N GLU A 125 16.64 -15.50 -24.86
CA GLU A 125 15.84 -16.52 -25.53
C GLU A 125 14.68 -15.92 -26.34
N LEU A 126 14.14 -14.77 -25.95
CA LEU A 126 13.20 -14.00 -26.78
C LEU A 126 13.83 -13.62 -28.13
N GLU A 127 15.06 -13.10 -28.10
CA GLU A 127 15.80 -12.72 -29.31
C GLU A 127 16.13 -13.96 -30.16
N ASP A 128 16.57 -15.05 -29.53
CA ASP A 128 16.92 -16.30 -30.21
C ASP A 128 15.69 -16.98 -30.85
N ALA A 129 14.50 -16.77 -30.26
CA ALA A 129 13.22 -17.25 -30.77
C ALA A 129 12.56 -16.31 -31.81
N ASP A 130 13.21 -15.20 -32.17
CA ASP A 130 12.68 -14.14 -33.06
C ASP A 130 11.33 -13.58 -32.59
N ILE A 131 11.14 -13.49 -31.26
CA ILE A 131 9.93 -12.89 -30.66
C ILE A 131 10.19 -11.41 -30.44
N GLN A 132 9.55 -10.58 -31.27
CA GLN A 132 9.63 -9.12 -31.16
C GLN A 132 8.76 -8.64 -29.99
N ALA A 133 9.40 -8.23 -28.89
CA ALA A 133 8.72 -7.76 -27.69
C ALA A 133 9.33 -6.44 -27.18
N GLU A 134 8.48 -5.45 -26.93
CA GLU A 134 8.84 -4.23 -26.20
C GLU A 134 8.84 -4.51 -24.71
N LYS A 135 9.95 -4.23 -24.03
CA LYS A 135 10.06 -4.37 -22.56
C LYS A 135 9.59 -3.09 -21.89
N ARG A 136 8.42 -3.14 -21.23
CA ARG A 136 7.83 -2.00 -20.52
C ARG A 136 8.38 -1.86 -19.10
N TYR A 137 8.47 -2.95 -18.34
CA TYR A 137 8.94 -2.93 -16.96
C TYR A 137 9.54 -4.26 -16.50
N ILE A 138 10.47 -4.21 -15.55
CA ILE A 138 11.11 -5.39 -14.94
C ILE A 138 10.87 -5.39 -13.44
N TYR A 139 10.24 -6.46 -12.93
CA TYR A 139 9.89 -6.59 -11.53
C TYR A 139 10.85 -7.54 -10.79
N ASN A 140 11.33 -7.09 -9.63
CA ASN A 140 12.31 -7.84 -8.83
C ASN A 140 11.92 -8.03 -7.36
N ASN A 141 11.06 -7.16 -6.84
CA ASN A 141 10.86 -7.03 -5.39
C ASN A 141 9.65 -7.84 -4.89
N VAL A 142 8.45 -7.51 -5.38
CA VAL A 142 7.19 -8.15 -4.94
C VAL A 142 6.85 -9.34 -5.83
N LEU A 143 7.11 -9.19 -7.13
CA LEU A 143 6.99 -10.24 -8.13
C LEU A 143 8.31 -10.33 -8.91
N ASN A 144 8.61 -11.51 -9.43
CA ASN A 144 9.69 -11.71 -10.40
C ASN A 144 9.07 -11.88 -11.77
N GLY A 145 9.23 -10.87 -12.63
CA GLY A 145 8.52 -10.84 -13.89
C GLY A 145 8.93 -9.70 -14.80
N MET A 146 8.38 -9.68 -16.01
CA MET A 146 8.52 -8.60 -16.99
C MET A 146 7.16 -8.24 -17.58
N ALA A 147 6.88 -6.94 -17.65
CA ALA A 147 5.80 -6.40 -18.46
C ALA A 147 6.32 -6.22 -19.90
N LEU A 148 5.65 -6.85 -20.86
CA LEU A 148 6.02 -6.86 -22.27
C LEU A 148 4.86 -6.37 -23.12
N THR A 149 5.15 -5.90 -24.33
CA THR A 149 4.17 -5.73 -25.40
C THR A 149 4.66 -6.46 -26.65
N LEU A 150 3.89 -7.42 -27.11
CA LEU A 150 4.24 -8.33 -28.21
C LEU A 150 2.99 -8.77 -28.98
N ALA A 151 3.19 -9.35 -30.16
CA ALA A 151 2.10 -9.82 -31.00
C ALA A 151 1.34 -10.98 -30.33
N GLU A 152 0.02 -10.96 -30.45
CA GLU A 152 -0.91 -11.99 -29.94
C GLU A 152 -0.44 -13.42 -30.28
N LYS A 153 -0.06 -13.67 -31.55
CA LYS A 153 0.45 -14.96 -32.04
C LYS A 153 1.73 -15.48 -31.36
N ASP A 154 2.48 -14.61 -30.69
CA ASP A 154 3.76 -14.96 -30.05
C ASP A 154 3.60 -15.26 -28.55
N VAL A 155 2.44 -14.97 -27.95
CA VAL A 155 2.21 -15.13 -26.51
C VAL A 155 2.33 -16.58 -26.06
N GLU A 156 1.78 -17.54 -26.81
CA GLU A 156 1.89 -18.97 -26.46
C GLU A 156 3.35 -19.47 -26.47
N LYS A 157 4.19 -18.92 -27.36
CA LYS A 157 5.61 -19.28 -27.46
C LYS A 157 6.39 -18.91 -26.20
N LEU A 158 5.91 -17.94 -25.41
CA LEU A 158 6.56 -17.55 -24.16
C LEU A 158 6.60 -18.71 -23.15
N LEU A 159 5.65 -19.65 -23.21
CA LEU A 159 5.62 -20.81 -22.31
C LEU A 159 6.78 -21.78 -22.53
N ASP A 160 7.39 -21.77 -23.71
CA ASP A 160 8.54 -22.60 -24.05
C ASP A 160 9.87 -22.00 -23.57
N LEU A 161 9.86 -20.74 -23.12
CA LEU A 161 11.06 -20.03 -22.67
C LEU A 161 11.40 -20.37 -21.22
N SER A 162 12.70 -20.44 -20.94
CA SER A 162 13.25 -20.85 -19.66
C SER A 162 12.79 -19.95 -18.53
N GLY A 163 12.28 -20.60 -17.48
CA GLY A 163 11.91 -19.92 -16.25
C GLY A 163 10.52 -19.27 -16.28
N VAL A 164 9.82 -19.23 -17.42
CA VAL A 164 8.44 -18.76 -17.47
C VAL A 164 7.53 -19.73 -16.72
N ILE A 165 6.69 -19.20 -15.82
CA ILE A 165 5.74 -20.01 -15.04
C ILE A 165 4.29 -19.58 -15.26
N TYR A 166 4.07 -18.33 -15.65
CA TYR A 166 2.74 -17.81 -15.89
C TYR A 166 2.79 -16.57 -16.79
N VAL A 167 1.81 -16.40 -17.67
CA VAL A 167 1.62 -15.16 -18.43
C VAL A 167 0.17 -14.70 -18.26
N GLU A 168 0.00 -13.44 -17.90
CA GLU A 168 -1.31 -12.80 -17.71
C GLU A 168 -1.41 -11.48 -18.47
N PRO A 169 -2.62 -11.01 -18.82
CA PRO A 169 -2.77 -9.72 -19.47
C PRO A 169 -2.40 -8.59 -18.51
N ASP A 170 -1.72 -7.56 -19.02
CA ASP A 170 -1.47 -6.30 -18.31
C ASP A 170 -2.65 -5.36 -18.56
N GLU A 171 -3.69 -5.49 -17.73
CA GLU A 171 -4.95 -4.77 -17.90
C GLU A 171 -4.98 -3.45 -17.12
N GLU A 172 -5.50 -2.41 -17.76
CA GLU A 172 -5.84 -1.15 -17.08
C GLU A 172 -6.95 -1.40 -16.06
N ARG A 173 -6.74 -0.89 -14.84
CA ARG A 173 -7.71 -0.96 -13.74
C ARG A 173 -8.24 0.41 -13.42
N VAL A 174 -9.42 0.43 -12.81
CA VAL A 174 -10.22 1.63 -12.57
C VAL A 174 -10.60 1.75 -11.09
N ALA A 175 -10.68 2.97 -10.56
CA ALA A 175 -11.16 3.20 -9.20
C ALA A 175 -12.64 2.80 -9.11
N LEU A 176 -12.97 2.02 -8.08
CA LEU A 176 -14.36 1.74 -7.73
C LEU A 176 -14.95 2.94 -6.97
N SER A 177 -15.49 3.90 -7.70
CA SER A 177 -16.46 4.84 -7.14
C SER A 177 -17.82 4.50 -7.70
N LYS A 178 -18.73 3.96 -6.88
CA LYS A 178 -20.16 4.16 -7.13
C LYS A 178 -20.43 5.62 -6.79
N GLY A 179 -20.83 6.40 -7.80
CA GLY A 179 -21.48 7.67 -7.50
C GLY A 179 -22.62 7.38 -6.54
N ALA A 180 -22.72 8.15 -5.46
CA ALA A 180 -23.90 8.08 -4.62
C ALA A 180 -25.10 8.28 -5.56
N ASP A 181 -26.03 7.32 -5.57
CA ASP A 181 -27.32 7.51 -6.23
C ASP A 181 -27.87 8.86 -5.75
N GLU A 182 -28.25 9.75 -6.67
CA GLU A 182 -28.72 11.12 -6.34
C GLU A 182 -29.94 11.11 -5.39
N ASP A 183 -30.58 9.94 -5.21
CA ASP A 183 -31.69 9.70 -4.28
C ASP A 183 -31.26 9.29 -2.85
N PHE A 184 -29.99 8.94 -2.60
CA PHE A 184 -29.52 8.59 -1.26
C PHE A 184 -28.85 9.80 -0.57
N LYS A 185 -29.68 10.75 -0.14
CA LYS A 185 -29.29 11.75 0.88
C LYS A 185 -29.16 11.09 2.26
N ALA A 186 -28.22 10.16 2.42
CA ALA A 186 -27.66 9.94 3.74
C ALA A 186 -26.59 11.01 3.94
N GLU A 187 -26.72 11.80 4.99
CA GLU A 187 -25.55 12.46 5.58
C GLU A 187 -24.58 11.35 5.99
N VAL A 188 -23.70 10.92 5.07
CA VAL A 188 -22.53 10.11 5.39
C VAL A 188 -21.55 11.06 6.09
N SER A 189 -21.90 11.41 7.31
CA SER A 189 -21.06 12.22 8.17
C SER A 189 -20.11 11.27 8.87
N MET A 190 -18.82 11.36 8.55
CA MET A 190 -17.75 10.63 9.26
C MET A 190 -17.86 10.79 10.78
N ASN A 191 -18.41 11.92 11.25
CA ASN A 191 -18.70 12.20 12.65
C ASN A 191 -19.55 11.10 13.32
N SER A 192 -20.55 10.55 12.61
CA SER A 192 -21.39 9.46 13.15
C SER A 192 -20.67 8.11 13.20
N SER A 193 -19.81 7.83 12.20
CA SER A 193 -19.05 6.57 12.09
C SER A 193 -17.96 6.45 13.15
N ILE A 194 -17.28 7.56 13.50
CA ILE A 194 -16.22 7.60 14.54
C ILE A 194 -16.78 7.16 15.89
N SER A 195 -17.95 7.69 16.27
CA SER A 195 -18.64 7.30 17.50
C SER A 195 -19.13 5.85 17.44
N HIS A 196 -19.73 5.43 16.31
CA HIS A 196 -20.25 4.07 16.14
C HIS A 196 -19.16 3.00 16.26
N LEU A 197 -17.98 3.26 15.69
CA LEU A 197 -16.82 2.37 15.75
C LEU A 197 -16.00 2.50 17.04
N ASN A 198 -16.43 3.35 17.99
CA ASN A 198 -15.75 3.60 19.27
C ASN A 198 -14.29 4.07 19.11
N ILE A 199 -13.95 4.75 18.02
CA ILE A 199 -12.57 5.18 17.71
C ILE A 199 -12.07 6.19 18.75
N GLU A 200 -12.95 7.03 19.29
CA GLU A 200 -12.60 7.99 20.36
C GLU A 200 -11.99 7.32 21.58
N LYS A 201 -12.38 6.08 21.91
CA LYS A 201 -11.77 5.34 23.03
C LYS A 201 -10.29 5.06 22.77
N VAL A 202 -9.93 4.76 21.52
CA VAL A 202 -8.54 4.48 21.10
C VAL A 202 -7.71 5.76 21.13
N TRP A 203 -8.27 6.88 20.66
CA TRP A 203 -7.61 8.18 20.76
C TRP A 203 -7.42 8.62 22.22
N ASN A 204 -8.42 8.41 23.08
CA ASN A 204 -8.34 8.70 24.52
C ASN A 204 -7.31 7.82 25.26
N MET A 205 -6.93 6.68 24.67
CA MET A 205 -5.81 5.85 25.15
C MET A 205 -4.44 6.36 24.65
N GLY A 206 -4.41 7.43 23.84
CA GLY A 206 -3.20 8.04 23.29
C GLY A 206 -2.72 7.42 21.97
N TYR A 207 -3.55 6.63 21.29
CA TYR A 207 -3.18 5.99 20.02
C TYR A 207 -3.87 6.69 18.85
N GLU A 208 -3.13 7.49 18.10
CA GLU A 208 -3.65 8.24 16.93
C GLU A 208 -2.87 7.93 15.65
N GLY A 209 -1.99 6.92 15.68
CA GLY A 209 -1.23 6.43 14.53
C GLY A 209 0.21 6.91 14.46
N GLU A 210 0.73 7.56 15.52
CA GLU A 210 2.11 8.04 15.58
C GLU A 210 3.13 6.94 15.23
N GLY A 211 4.05 7.24 14.31
CA GLY A 211 5.11 6.32 13.88
C GLY A 211 4.66 5.21 12.94
N ILE A 212 3.38 5.15 12.58
CA ILE A 212 2.84 4.22 11.58
C ILE A 212 2.84 4.89 10.22
N LYS A 213 3.37 4.20 9.21
CA LYS A 213 3.35 4.65 7.81
C LYS A 213 2.13 4.08 7.10
N VAL A 214 1.37 4.92 6.42
CA VAL A 214 0.22 4.52 5.61
C VAL A 214 0.39 5.05 4.20
N GLY A 215 0.39 4.14 3.22
CA GLY A 215 0.41 4.49 1.80
C GLY A 215 -0.98 4.36 1.19
N VAL A 216 -1.47 5.41 0.55
CA VAL A 216 -2.73 5.42 -0.20
C VAL A 216 -2.42 5.18 -1.67
N ILE A 217 -2.85 4.03 -2.20
CA ILE A 217 -2.68 3.64 -3.60
C ILE A 217 -3.99 3.95 -4.33
N ASP A 218 -4.08 5.12 -4.98
CA ASP A 218 -5.34 5.66 -5.50
C ASP A 218 -5.10 6.69 -6.64
N THR A 219 -5.99 7.67 -6.85
CA THR A 219 -5.87 8.74 -7.84
C THR A 219 -4.82 9.82 -7.52
N GLY A 220 -4.15 9.71 -6.37
CA GLY A 220 -3.27 10.75 -5.81
C GLY A 220 -3.86 11.38 -4.55
N ILE A 221 -3.14 12.33 -3.96
CA ILE A 221 -3.64 13.12 -2.82
C ILE A 221 -3.35 14.60 -3.11
N ASP A 222 -4.32 15.48 -2.87
CA ASP A 222 -4.06 16.90 -2.66
C ASP A 222 -3.29 17.06 -1.34
N TYR A 223 -1.98 16.89 -1.44
CA TYR A 223 -1.08 16.97 -0.30
C TYR A 223 -0.90 18.41 0.22
N ASN A 224 -1.45 19.41 -0.46
CA ASN A 224 -1.49 20.80 0.01
C ASN A 224 -2.74 21.08 0.86
N HIS A 225 -3.67 20.14 0.94
CA HIS A 225 -4.87 20.29 1.75
C HIS A 225 -4.51 20.49 3.24
N PRO A 226 -5.10 21.50 3.93
CA PRO A 226 -4.73 21.82 5.32
C PRO A 226 -4.82 20.64 6.30
N GLU A 227 -5.76 19.72 6.06
CA GLU A 227 -5.94 18.50 6.86
C GLU A 227 -4.73 17.56 6.85
N PHE A 228 -3.83 17.67 5.87
CA PHE A 228 -2.67 16.77 5.72
C PHE A 228 -1.33 17.45 5.98
N ALA A 229 -1.31 18.75 6.31
CA ALA A 229 -0.11 19.56 6.40
C ALA A 229 0.97 18.97 7.33
N ASP A 230 0.56 18.34 8.43
CA ASP A 230 1.49 17.77 9.42
C ASP A 230 1.86 16.30 9.16
N VAL A 231 1.04 15.58 8.37
CA VAL A 231 1.10 14.12 8.23
C VAL A 231 1.64 13.65 6.88
N TYR A 232 1.55 14.46 5.83
CA TYR A 232 2.05 14.07 4.51
C TYR A 232 3.59 13.96 4.52
N LYS A 233 4.11 12.81 4.07
CA LYS A 233 5.56 12.49 4.05
C LYS A 233 6.11 12.21 2.66
N GLY A 234 5.34 12.45 1.60
CA GLY A 234 5.76 12.27 0.21
C GLY A 234 4.99 11.18 -0.53
N GLY A 235 5.48 10.79 -1.70
CA GLY A 235 4.79 9.82 -2.53
C GLY A 235 5.49 9.52 -3.85
N LYS A 236 4.77 8.82 -4.71
CA LYS A 236 5.22 8.38 -6.04
C LYS A 236 4.03 8.40 -7.01
N ASN A 237 4.30 8.73 -8.26
CA ASN A 237 3.35 8.62 -9.34
C ASN A 237 3.74 7.49 -10.31
N PHE A 238 2.72 6.76 -10.76
CA PHE A 238 2.83 5.67 -11.72
C PHE A 238 1.91 5.87 -12.93
N VAL A 239 1.19 7.00 -12.98
CA VAL A 239 0.39 7.38 -14.12
C VAL A 239 1.26 8.15 -15.09
N GLU A 240 1.36 7.66 -16.32
CA GLU A 240 2.11 8.33 -17.37
C GLU A 240 1.56 9.74 -17.61
N HIS A 241 2.49 10.70 -17.65
CA HIS A 241 2.19 12.08 -17.96
C HIS A 241 2.59 12.35 -19.42
N ASN A 242 1.61 12.70 -20.25
CA ASN A 242 1.86 13.14 -21.61
C ASN A 242 1.06 14.41 -21.92
N GLU A 243 1.59 15.23 -22.82
CA GLU A 243 1.02 16.55 -23.18
C GLU A 243 -0.36 16.43 -23.86
N ASP A 244 -0.64 15.27 -24.47
CA ASP A 244 -1.95 14.97 -25.06
C ASP A 244 -3.04 14.76 -24.00
N LYS A 245 -2.66 14.36 -22.79
CA LYS A 245 -3.56 14.01 -21.67
C LYS A 245 -3.60 15.08 -20.59
N TYR A 246 -2.53 15.85 -20.41
CA TYR A 246 -2.38 16.83 -19.34
C TYR A 246 -1.66 18.09 -19.84
N LEU A 247 -2.24 19.27 -19.60
CA LEU A 247 -1.67 20.58 -19.96
C LEU A 247 -0.57 21.04 -19.00
N SER A 248 -0.79 20.85 -17.70
CA SER A 248 0.12 21.35 -16.68
C SER A 248 1.35 20.44 -16.63
N PRO A 249 2.58 20.98 -16.73
CA PRO A 249 3.77 20.18 -16.50
C PRO A 249 3.81 19.70 -15.05
N ARG A 250 4.28 18.47 -14.86
CA ARG A 250 4.38 17.83 -13.54
C ARG A 250 5.70 17.06 -13.45
N ASP A 251 6.25 16.99 -12.26
CA ASP A 251 7.35 16.06 -12.01
C ASP A 251 6.85 14.62 -12.19
N GLU A 252 7.67 13.74 -12.77
CA GLU A 252 7.29 12.34 -13.05
C GLU A 252 6.75 11.61 -11.81
N ASP A 253 7.30 11.95 -10.64
CA ASP A 253 6.96 11.34 -9.35
C ASP A 253 5.89 12.11 -8.57
N ASP A 254 5.32 13.19 -9.10
CA ASP A 254 4.30 14.01 -8.43
C ASP A 254 2.98 13.23 -8.22
N PRO A 255 2.63 12.85 -6.98
CA PRO A 255 1.44 12.05 -6.69
C PRO A 255 0.19 12.93 -6.46
N TYR A 256 0.24 14.22 -6.82
CA TYR A 256 -0.90 15.12 -6.68
C TYR A 256 -2.05 14.65 -7.56
N GLU A 257 -3.29 14.94 -7.16
CA GLU A 257 -4.47 14.57 -7.95
C GLU A 257 -4.57 15.37 -9.26
N THR A 258 -5.38 14.90 -10.21
CA THR A 258 -5.64 15.65 -11.45
C THR A 258 -6.59 16.81 -11.18
N SER A 259 -6.14 18.01 -11.50
CA SER A 259 -6.91 19.25 -11.42
C SER A 259 -7.72 19.48 -12.70
N PRO A 260 -8.88 20.16 -12.64
CA PRO A 260 -9.56 20.66 -13.83
C PRO A 260 -8.68 21.54 -14.74
N LEU A 261 -7.66 22.18 -14.18
CA LEU A 261 -6.70 23.01 -14.92
C LEU A 261 -5.71 22.18 -15.74
N ASP A 262 -5.56 20.89 -15.43
CA ASP A 262 -4.70 19.99 -16.20
C ASP A 262 -5.36 19.57 -17.52
N ARG A 263 -6.65 19.84 -17.72
CA ARG A 263 -7.42 19.35 -18.85
C ARG A 263 -7.11 20.08 -20.16
N PRO A 264 -6.70 19.36 -21.23
CA PRO A 264 -6.59 19.92 -22.57
C PRO A 264 -7.91 20.50 -23.10
N ASP A 265 -7.84 21.59 -23.85
CA ASP A 265 -9.02 22.28 -24.42
C ASP A 265 -9.85 21.38 -25.35
N ASN A 266 -9.21 20.39 -25.97
CA ASN A 266 -9.82 19.43 -26.89
C ASN A 266 -10.45 18.21 -26.19
N MET A 267 -10.42 18.12 -24.86
CA MET A 267 -11.07 17.07 -24.08
C MET A 267 -12.28 17.61 -23.34
N ASP A 268 -13.41 16.93 -23.40
CA ASP A 268 -14.58 17.30 -22.60
C ASP A 268 -14.28 17.16 -21.09
N PRO A 269 -14.88 17.98 -20.22
CA PRO A 269 -14.71 17.85 -18.77
C PRO A 269 -15.28 16.53 -18.22
N VAL A 270 -16.18 15.90 -18.99
CA VAL A 270 -16.81 14.62 -18.65
C VAL A 270 -16.83 13.76 -19.91
N ASN A 271 -16.39 12.51 -19.82
CA ASN A 271 -16.41 11.59 -20.95
C ASN A 271 -17.82 11.03 -21.23
N SER A 272 -17.97 10.27 -22.32
CA SER A 272 -19.26 9.66 -22.73
C SER A 272 -19.91 8.77 -21.67
N ASN A 273 -19.14 8.32 -20.69
CA ASN A 273 -19.58 7.43 -19.62
C ASN A 273 -19.87 8.20 -18.31
N GLY A 274 -19.88 9.53 -18.35
CA GLY A 274 -20.18 10.37 -17.18
C GLY A 274 -19.02 10.49 -16.18
N SER A 275 -17.78 10.14 -16.58
CA SER A 275 -16.61 10.25 -15.70
C SER A 275 -15.94 11.59 -15.88
N ALA A 276 -15.75 12.29 -14.76
CA ALA A 276 -15.08 13.58 -14.73
C ALA A 276 -13.58 13.45 -15.06
N TYR A 277 -13.01 14.51 -15.61
CA TYR A 277 -11.58 14.60 -15.88
C TYR A 277 -10.78 14.73 -14.58
N GLU A 278 -11.23 15.59 -13.67
CA GLU A 278 -10.61 15.77 -12.37
C GLU A 278 -10.74 14.53 -11.48
N THR A 279 -9.78 14.35 -10.58
CA THR A 279 -9.78 13.24 -9.63
C THR A 279 -9.74 13.78 -8.21
N SER A 280 -10.53 13.21 -7.30
CA SER A 280 -10.54 13.59 -5.87
C SER A 280 -10.68 12.41 -4.90
N HIS A 281 -10.63 11.18 -5.43
CA HIS A 281 -10.97 9.98 -4.68
C HIS A 281 -9.90 9.65 -3.64
N GLY A 282 -8.63 9.73 -4.01
CA GLY A 282 -7.52 9.47 -3.12
C GLY A 282 -7.41 10.49 -1.98
N THR A 283 -7.72 11.78 -2.22
CA THR A 283 -7.85 12.80 -1.15
C THR A 283 -8.98 12.44 -0.18
N HIS A 284 -10.13 12.01 -0.68
CA HIS A 284 -11.24 11.60 0.17
C HIS A 284 -10.89 10.36 1.01
N VAL A 285 -10.26 9.34 0.40
CA VAL A 285 -9.76 8.15 1.11
C VAL A 285 -8.73 8.53 2.17
N ALA A 286 -7.78 9.41 1.83
CA ALA A 286 -6.79 9.93 2.75
C ALA A 286 -7.44 10.69 3.92
N GLY A 287 -8.53 11.43 3.67
CA GLY A 287 -9.30 12.12 4.70
C GLY A 287 -9.90 11.17 5.74
N ILE A 288 -10.47 10.04 5.29
CA ILE A 288 -10.97 8.99 6.19
C ILE A 288 -9.85 8.47 7.10
N ILE A 289 -8.64 8.34 6.56
CA ILE A 289 -7.49 7.80 7.30
C ILE A 289 -6.91 8.85 8.26
N ALA A 290 -6.56 10.03 7.75
CA ALA A 290 -5.56 10.88 8.38
C ALA A 290 -5.96 12.37 8.45
N ALA A 291 -7.22 12.73 8.21
CA ALA A 291 -7.67 14.11 8.39
C ALA A 291 -7.35 14.62 9.81
N GLY A 292 -6.64 15.74 9.93
CA GLY A 292 -6.21 16.32 11.19
C GLY A 292 -7.32 16.89 12.07
N GLY A 293 -8.50 17.18 11.51
CA GLY A 293 -9.61 17.82 12.22
C GLY A 293 -9.48 19.34 12.31
N VAL A 294 -8.81 19.97 11.34
CA VAL A 294 -8.60 21.44 11.28
C VAL A 294 -9.69 22.16 10.47
N ASN A 295 -10.76 21.46 10.12
CA ASN A 295 -11.93 21.97 9.41
C ASN A 295 -13.05 22.44 10.35
N ASP A 296 -13.94 23.27 9.83
CA ASP A 296 -15.08 23.86 10.55
C ASP A 296 -16.09 22.82 11.09
N TYR A 297 -16.02 21.58 10.60
CA TYR A 297 -16.90 20.47 10.97
C TYR A 297 -16.26 19.50 11.98
N GLY A 298 -14.99 19.70 12.34
CA GLY A 298 -14.24 18.82 13.26
C GLY A 298 -14.04 17.39 12.74
N ILE A 299 -14.15 17.18 11.43
CA ILE A 299 -13.98 15.87 10.81
C ILE A 299 -12.52 15.43 10.96
N LYS A 300 -12.31 14.33 11.68
CA LYS A 300 -10.98 13.79 12.01
C LYS A 300 -10.86 12.35 11.53
N GLY A 301 -9.77 12.04 10.84
CA GLY A 301 -9.50 10.71 10.30
C GLY A 301 -9.23 9.69 11.40
N LEU A 302 -9.36 8.40 11.09
CA LEU A 302 -9.21 7.30 12.06
C LEU A 302 -7.84 7.30 12.77
N ALA A 303 -6.79 7.65 12.05
CA ALA A 303 -5.40 7.68 12.49
C ALA A 303 -4.75 9.02 12.05
N PRO A 304 -5.10 10.13 12.72
CA PRO A 304 -4.80 11.49 12.30
C PRO A 304 -3.32 11.89 12.45
N LYS A 305 -2.46 11.00 12.97
CA LYS A 305 -1.03 11.27 13.18
C LYS A 305 -0.11 10.23 12.54
N VAL A 306 -0.61 9.51 11.53
CA VAL A 306 0.22 8.62 10.71
C VAL A 306 1.19 9.42 9.84
N ASP A 307 2.25 8.77 9.40
CA ASP A 307 3.05 9.23 8.27
C ASP A 307 2.33 8.82 6.97
N LEU A 308 1.63 9.78 6.34
CA LEU A 308 0.82 9.55 5.15
C LEU A 308 1.66 9.66 3.87
N TYR A 309 1.55 8.67 2.98
CA TYR A 309 2.22 8.65 1.68
C TYR A 309 1.19 8.48 0.55
N ALA A 310 1.39 9.21 -0.56
CA ALA A 310 0.53 9.11 -1.74
C ALA A 310 1.20 8.24 -2.82
N TYR A 311 0.47 7.27 -3.37
CA TYR A 311 0.91 6.45 -4.50
C TYR A 311 -0.15 6.54 -5.60
N ARG A 312 0.07 7.46 -6.54
CA ARG A 312 -0.88 7.72 -7.63
C ARG A 312 -0.75 6.64 -8.70
N VAL A 313 -1.79 5.83 -8.86
CA VAL A 313 -1.86 4.73 -9.84
C VAL A 313 -3.06 4.84 -10.79
N LEU A 314 -3.96 5.80 -10.56
CA LEU A 314 -5.13 6.06 -11.39
C LEU A 314 -5.13 7.52 -11.87
N GLY A 315 -5.36 7.73 -13.16
CA GLY A 315 -5.34 9.04 -13.82
C GLY A 315 -6.73 9.63 -14.09
N HIS A 316 -6.77 10.70 -14.90
CA HIS A 316 -8.02 11.33 -15.37
C HIS A 316 -8.90 10.37 -16.17
N MET A 317 -10.22 10.56 -16.13
CA MET A 317 -11.20 9.79 -16.93
C MET A 317 -11.10 8.26 -16.81
N VAL A 318 -10.42 7.77 -15.77
CA VAL A 318 -10.35 6.35 -15.45
C VAL A 318 -11.65 5.95 -14.75
N ARG A 319 -12.53 5.22 -15.43
CA ARG A 319 -13.66 4.53 -14.78
C ARG A 319 -14.00 3.21 -15.47
N GLY A 320 -14.52 2.29 -14.67
CA GLY A 320 -14.85 0.93 -15.08
C GLY A 320 -16.07 0.78 -15.95
#